data_AF-A0A7I8DX77-F1
#
_entry.id   AF-A0A7I8DX77-F1
#
_cell.length_a   1.000
_cell.length_b   1.000
_cell.length_c   1.000
_cell.angle_alpha   90.00
_cell.angle_beta   90.00
_cell.angle_gamma   90.00
#
_symmetry.space_group_name_H-M   'P 1'
#
loop_
_entity.id
_entity.type
_entity.pdbx_description
1 polymer ?
#
loop_
_entity_poly.entity_id
_entity_poly.type
_entity_poly.pdbx_seq_one_letter_code
_entity_poly.pdbx_strand_id
1 'polypeptide(L)'
;MNKEIKKYIKYVKKIIPFYSKDKKEFLRLLTQKIIEFSNTHPNCTYQNIIDEFGSPNEVAGSYIESLENDDIIKQLNKKYIFKTLVTIIIFISIGIWCLEIYHFNKLYQDARDSIHGYWVEEITEDSRTENE
;
A
#
# COMPACT_ATOMS: atom_id res chain seq x y z
N MET A 1 1.41 43.38 1.91
CA MET A 1 0.21 42.50 2.06
C MET A 1 -0.95 43.33 2.59
N ASN A 2 -2.05 43.36 1.83
CA ASN A 2 -3.28 44.09 2.13
C ASN A 2 -3.82 43.71 3.53
N LYS A 3 -4.37 44.70 4.26
CA LYS A 3 -4.93 44.54 5.61
C LYS A 3 -6.09 43.53 5.63
N GLU A 4 -6.90 43.50 4.57
CA GLU A 4 -8.04 42.59 4.47
C GLU A 4 -7.60 41.13 4.31
N ILE A 5 -6.53 40.87 3.53
CA ILE A 5 -5.94 39.53 3.40
C ILE A 5 -5.38 39.05 4.74
N LYS A 6 -4.64 39.92 5.46
CA LYS A 6 -4.14 39.62 6.82
C LYS A 6 -5.29 39.26 7.76
N LYS A 7 -6.37 40.03 7.71
CA LYS A 7 -7.56 39.83 8.54
C LYS A 7 -8.21 38.48 8.22
N TYR A 8 -8.42 38.18 6.94
CA TYR A 8 -9.00 36.92 6.47
C TYR A 8 -8.19 35.70 6.94
N ILE A 9 -6.90 35.65 6.63
CA ILE A 9 -6.02 34.52 7.00
C ILE A 9 -5.95 34.34 8.53
N LYS A 10 -6.00 35.44 9.29
CA LYS A 10 -6.04 35.38 10.75
C LYS A 10 -7.30 34.67 11.26
N TYR A 11 -8.46 34.90 10.64
CA TYR A 11 -9.69 34.21 11.01
C TYR A 11 -9.65 32.73 10.65
N VAL A 12 -9.26 32.38 9.42
CA VAL A 12 -9.10 30.97 8.99
C VAL A 12 -8.16 30.22 9.95
N LYS A 13 -7.01 30.82 10.27
CA LYS A 13 -6.02 30.23 11.18
C LYS A 13 -6.56 29.98 12.59
N LYS A 14 -7.48 30.83 13.07
CA LYS A 14 -8.06 30.75 14.43
C LYS A 14 -9.04 29.57 14.56
N ILE A 15 -9.72 29.22 13.47
CA ILE A 15 -10.74 28.17 13.45
C ILE A 15 -10.08 26.77 13.45
N ILE A 16 -8.97 26.60 12.73
CA ILE A 16 -8.30 25.31 12.62
C ILE A 16 -7.60 24.95 13.95
N PRO A 17 -8.01 23.89 14.66
CA PRO A 17 -7.67 23.68 16.08
C PRO A 17 -6.25 23.16 16.36
N PHE A 18 -5.52 22.65 15.35
CA PHE A 18 -4.20 22.04 15.53
C PHE A 18 -3.11 22.74 14.71
N TYR A 19 -1.84 22.47 15.03
CA TYR A 19 -0.68 22.96 14.30
C TYR A 19 0.01 21.78 13.61
N SER A 20 -0.04 21.74 12.28
CA SER A 20 0.62 20.72 11.46
C SER A 20 1.45 21.39 10.34
N LYS A 21 2.37 20.63 9.74
CA LYS A 21 3.09 21.09 8.54
C LYS A 21 2.09 21.35 7.40
N ASP A 22 1.14 20.45 7.23
CA ASP A 22 0.09 20.55 6.20
C ASP A 22 -0.78 21.80 6.38
N LYS A 23 -1.07 22.20 7.63
CA LYS A 23 -1.77 23.47 7.90
C LYS A 23 -0.96 24.68 7.45
N LYS A 24 0.36 24.68 7.66
CA LYS A 24 1.21 25.80 7.20
C LYS A 24 1.22 25.87 5.68
N GLU A 25 1.36 24.72 5.03
CA GLU A 25 1.35 24.58 3.58
C GLU A 25 0.03 25.11 3.01
N PHE A 26 -1.10 24.64 3.54
CA PHE A 26 -2.44 25.08 3.17
C PHE A 26 -2.61 26.61 3.33
N LEU A 27 -2.31 27.15 4.52
CA LEU A 27 -2.42 28.59 4.77
C LEU A 27 -1.50 29.41 3.86
N ARG A 28 -0.30 28.90 3.55
CA ARG A 28 0.64 29.55 2.62
C ARG A 28 0.06 29.62 1.21
N LEU A 29 -0.42 28.49 0.69
CA LEU A 29 -1.01 28.40 -0.64
C LEU A 29 -2.26 29.27 -0.76
N LEU A 30 -3.15 29.22 0.24
CA LEU A 30 -4.34 30.07 0.31
C LEU A 30 -3.95 31.55 0.31
N THR A 31 -2.98 31.94 1.14
CA THR A 31 -2.50 33.34 1.19
C THR A 31 -1.94 33.79 -0.15
N GLN A 32 -1.18 32.94 -0.83
CA GLN A 32 -0.61 33.25 -2.14
C GLN A 32 -1.70 33.48 -3.19
N LYS A 33 -2.68 32.58 -3.29
CA LYS A 33 -3.80 32.72 -4.23
C LYS A 33 -4.61 34.01 -4.01
N ILE A 34 -4.87 34.36 -2.75
CA ILE A 34 -5.58 35.61 -2.43
C ILE A 34 -4.74 36.84 -2.79
N ILE A 35 -3.41 36.78 -2.64
CA ILE A 35 -2.52 37.86 -3.07
C ILE A 35 -2.55 38.00 -4.59
N GLU A 36 -2.47 36.90 -5.33
CA GLU A 36 -2.54 36.90 -6.80
C GLU A 36 -3.87 37.50 -7.28
N PHE A 37 -4.99 37.09 -6.68
CA PHE A 37 -6.31 37.67 -6.94
C PHE A 37 -6.39 39.17 -6.60
N SER A 38 -5.82 39.58 -5.47
CA SER A 38 -5.78 40.98 -5.08
C SER A 38 -4.91 41.85 -5.98
N ASN A 39 -3.95 41.26 -6.70
CA ASN A 39 -3.10 42.00 -7.63
C ASN A 39 -3.79 42.25 -8.98
N THR A 40 -4.72 41.37 -9.38
CA THR A 40 -5.50 41.53 -10.61
C THR A 40 -6.73 42.43 -10.44
N HIS A 41 -7.15 42.70 -9.20
CA HIS A 41 -8.30 43.54 -8.87
C HIS A 41 -7.87 44.78 -8.04
N PRO A 42 -7.71 45.96 -8.67
CA PRO A 42 -7.45 47.20 -7.94
C PRO A 42 -8.64 47.47 -7.01
N ASN A 43 -8.39 47.61 -5.70
CA ASN A 43 -9.40 47.73 -4.63
C ASN A 43 -10.08 46.44 -4.15
N CYS A 44 -9.37 45.31 -4.16
CA CYS A 44 -9.82 44.08 -3.49
C CYS A 44 -10.24 44.34 -2.03
N THR A 45 -11.55 44.17 -1.75
CA THR A 45 -12.13 44.30 -0.41
C THR A 45 -12.24 42.95 0.28
N TYR A 46 -12.48 42.96 1.60
CA TYR A 46 -12.73 41.73 2.36
C TYR A 46 -13.90 40.91 1.80
N GLN A 47 -14.96 41.59 1.34
CA GLN A 47 -16.12 40.91 0.76
C GLN A 47 -15.74 40.19 -0.53
N ASN A 48 -14.92 40.82 -1.39
CA ASN A 48 -14.46 40.15 -2.61
C ASN A 48 -13.63 38.89 -2.32
N ILE A 49 -12.86 38.88 -1.23
CA ILE A 49 -12.13 37.68 -0.80
C ILE A 49 -13.11 36.58 -0.36
N ILE A 50 -14.18 36.94 0.36
CA ILE A 50 -15.22 35.97 0.76
C ILE A 50 -15.99 35.45 -0.46
N ASP A 51 -16.35 36.33 -1.39
CA ASP A 51 -17.14 35.94 -2.56
C ASP A 51 -16.37 34.97 -3.47
N GLU A 52 -15.05 35.16 -3.62
CA GLU A 52 -14.20 34.31 -4.47
C GLU A 52 -13.71 33.04 -3.76
N PHE A 53 -13.25 33.16 -2.51
CA PHE A 53 -12.60 32.06 -1.79
C PHE A 53 -13.49 31.37 -0.76
N GLY A 54 -14.65 31.93 -0.44
CA GLY A 54 -15.53 31.48 0.63
C GLY A 54 -15.24 32.14 1.98
N SER A 55 -16.19 32.01 2.91
CA SER A 55 -16.03 32.54 4.26
C SER A 55 -14.91 31.80 5.02
N PRO A 56 -14.28 32.43 6.02
CA PRO A 56 -13.24 31.77 6.81
C PRO A 56 -13.67 30.45 7.45
N ASN A 57 -14.96 30.33 7.81
CA ASN A 57 -15.53 29.13 8.41
C ASN A 57 -15.68 28.00 7.39
N GLU A 58 -16.18 28.30 6.19
CA GLU A 58 -16.32 27.31 5.12
C GLU A 58 -14.94 26.81 4.69
N VAL A 59 -13.98 27.71 4.45
CA VAL A 59 -12.63 27.33 4.03
C VAL A 59 -11.92 26.49 5.08
N ALA A 60 -12.03 26.87 6.36
CA ALA A 60 -11.47 26.08 7.45
C ALA A 60 -12.19 24.74 7.63
N GLY A 61 -13.52 24.71 7.46
CA GLY A 61 -14.34 23.51 7.56
C GLY A 61 -13.99 22.49 6.48
N SER A 62 -13.95 22.92 5.22
CA SER A 62 -13.57 22.05 4.09
C SER A 62 -12.13 21.52 4.23
N TYR A 63 -11.22 22.32 4.78
CA TYR A 63 -9.87 21.83 5.10
C TYR A 63 -9.90 20.73 6.17
N ILE A 64 -10.66 20.90 7.25
CA ILE A 64 -10.79 19.89 8.31
C ILE A 64 -11.43 18.61 7.77
N GLU A 65 -12.50 18.74 6.99
CA GLU A 65 -13.19 17.61 6.35
C GLU A 65 -12.28 16.86 5.36
N SER A 66 -11.43 17.57 4.63
CA SER A 66 -10.45 16.93 3.73
C SER A 66 -9.43 16.07 4.48
N LEU A 67 -9.06 16.45 5.71
CA LEU A 67 -8.13 15.68 6.54
C LEU A 67 -8.76 14.39 7.04
N GLU A 68 -10.02 14.43 7.48
CA GLU A 68 -10.74 13.23 7.92
C GLU A 68 -10.90 12.23 6.75
N ASN A 69 -11.21 12.73 5.56
CA ASN A 69 -11.31 11.90 4.36
C ASN A 69 -9.96 11.31 3.92
N ASP A 70 -8.87 12.10 3.97
CA ASP A 70 -7.52 11.63 3.64
C ASP A 70 -7.06 10.51 4.59
N ASP A 71 -7.38 10.61 5.87
CA ASP A 71 -7.05 9.57 6.85
C ASP A 71 -7.86 8.29 6.60
N ILE A 72 -9.13 8.40 6.20
CA ILE A 72 -9.95 7.27 5.77
C ILE A 72 -9.33 6.59 4.53
N ILE A 73 -8.99 7.37 3.50
CA ILE A 73 -8.40 6.86 2.25
C ILE A 73 -7.03 6.19 2.51
N LYS A 74 -6.17 6.82 3.32
CA LYS A 74 -4.86 6.25 3.72
C LYS A 74 -5.03 4.93 4.47
N GLN A 75 -6.00 4.83 5.37
CA GLN A 75 -6.29 3.59 6.09
C GLN A 75 -6.81 2.48 5.18
N LEU A 76 -7.69 2.82 4.22
CA LEU A 76 -8.20 1.86 3.24
C LEU A 76 -7.08 1.33 2.32
N ASN A 77 -6.24 2.22 1.80
CA ASN A 77 -5.09 1.84 0.96
C ASN A 77 -4.07 1.00 1.74
N LYS A 78 -3.77 1.36 3.00
CA LYS A 78 -2.84 0.58 3.84
C LYS A 78 -3.35 -0.83 4.11
N LYS A 79 -4.66 -0.99 4.40
CA LYS A 79 -5.30 -2.30 4.57
C LYS A 79 -5.26 -3.12 3.27
N TYR A 80 -5.49 -2.49 2.12
CA TYR A 80 -5.44 -3.15 0.82
C TYR A 80 -4.03 -3.61 0.46
N ILE A 81 -3.03 -2.75 0.61
CA ILE A 81 -1.61 -3.08 0.38
C ILE A 81 -1.15 -4.23 1.28
N PHE A 82 -1.52 -4.19 2.58
CA PHE A 82 -1.18 -5.26 3.52
C PHE A 82 -1.83 -6.60 3.13
N LYS A 83 -3.12 -6.60 2.78
CA LYS A 83 -3.80 -7.81 2.29
C LYS A 83 -3.12 -8.39 1.05
N THR A 84 -2.77 -7.55 0.08
CA THR A 84 -2.08 -7.98 -1.14
C THR A 84 -0.71 -8.61 -0.84
N LEU A 85 0.08 -8.02 0.06
CA LEU A 85 1.37 -8.58 0.46
C LEU A 85 1.24 -9.96 1.12
N VAL A 86 0.28 -10.12 2.04
CA VAL A 86 0.01 -11.41 2.69
C VAL A 86 -0.39 -12.47 1.66
N THR A 87 -1.26 -12.12 0.71
CA THR A 87 -1.67 -13.03 -0.36
C THR A 87 -0.48 -13.49 -1.22
N ILE A 88 0.44 -12.58 -1.58
CA ILE A 88 1.64 -12.92 -2.36
C ILE A 88 2.53 -13.91 -1.60
N ILE A 89 2.74 -13.69 -0.30
CA ILE A 89 3.56 -14.58 0.55
C ILE A 89 2.96 -15.99 0.58
N ILE A 90 1.63 -16.11 0.68
CA ILE A 90 0.93 -17.40 0.65
C ILE A 90 1.13 -18.12 -0.70
N PHE A 91 1.06 -17.40 -1.81
CA PHE A 91 1.33 -18.01 -3.12
C PHE A 91 2.79 -18.51 -3.26
N ILE A 92 3.75 -17.75 -2.72
CA ILE A 92 5.16 -18.16 -2.71
C ILE A 92 5.36 -19.42 -1.85
N SER A 93 4.75 -19.49 -0.67
CA SER A 93 4.88 -20.67 0.20
C SER A 93 4.28 -21.93 -0.43
N ILE A 94 3.12 -21.80 -1.10
CA ILE A 94 2.52 -22.90 -1.88
C ILE A 94 3.45 -23.32 -3.01
N GLY A 95 4.07 -22.37 -3.72
CA GLY A 95 5.03 -22.67 -4.80
C GLY A 95 6.23 -23.48 -4.33
N ILE A 96 6.81 -23.14 -3.17
CA ILE A 96 7.93 -23.89 -2.56
C ILE A 96 7.49 -25.31 -2.20
N TRP A 97 6.33 -25.47 -1.56
CA TRP A 97 5.77 -26.78 -1.21
C TRP A 97 5.56 -27.67 -2.44
N CYS A 98 5.05 -27.10 -3.55
CA CYS A 98 4.90 -27.84 -4.80
C CYS A 98 6.24 -28.33 -5.36
N LEU A 99 7.31 -27.52 -5.26
CA LEU A 99 8.65 -27.91 -5.70
C LEU A 99 9.24 -29.03 -4.83
N GLU A 100 9.07 -28.96 -3.51
CA GLU A 100 9.51 -30.02 -2.60
C GLU A 100 8.80 -31.35 -2.89
N ILE A 101 7.48 -31.31 -3.09
CA ILE A 101 6.69 -32.49 -3.45
C ILE A 101 7.14 -33.07 -4.79
N TYR A 102 7.42 -32.23 -5.78
CA TYR A 102 7.92 -32.69 -7.08
C TYR A 102 9.29 -33.37 -6.96
N HIS A 103 10.21 -32.76 -6.23
CA HIS A 103 11.55 -33.33 -6.00
C HIS A 103 11.46 -34.67 -5.26
N PHE A 104 10.62 -34.74 -4.22
CA PHE A 104 10.40 -35.97 -3.46
C PHE A 104 9.79 -37.08 -4.33
N ASN A 105 8.79 -36.76 -5.15
CA ASN A 105 8.20 -37.72 -6.08
C ASN A 105 9.21 -38.26 -7.09
N LYS A 106 10.11 -37.41 -7.59
CA LYS A 106 11.19 -37.85 -8.48
C LYS A 106 12.14 -38.83 -7.78
N LEU A 107 12.60 -38.48 -6.58
CA LEU A 107 13.45 -39.38 -5.77
C LEU A 107 12.77 -40.72 -5.48
N TYR A 108 11.45 -40.69 -5.21
CA TYR A 108 10.67 -41.91 -4.98
C TYR A 108 10.60 -42.80 -6.22
N GLN A 109 10.46 -42.22 -7.42
CA GLN A 109 10.48 -42.99 -8.68
C GLN A 109 11.87 -43.55 -8.96
N ASP A 110 12.93 -42.76 -8.83
CA ASP A 110 14.31 -43.22 -9.03
C ASP A 110 14.67 -44.40 -8.08
N ALA A 111 14.22 -44.33 -6.82
CA ALA A 111 14.39 -45.42 -5.85
C ALA A 111 13.55 -46.66 -6.22
N ARG A 112 12.32 -46.48 -6.72
CA ARG A 112 11.47 -47.61 -7.14
C ARG A 112 12.06 -48.35 -8.34
N ASP A 113 12.55 -47.63 -9.34
CA ASP A 113 13.09 -48.21 -10.56
C ASP A 113 14.41 -48.94 -10.30
N SER A 114 15.24 -48.45 -9.37
CA SER A 114 16.46 -49.15 -8.95
C SER A 114 16.22 -50.45 -8.17
N ILE A 115 15.09 -50.58 -7.46
CA ILE A 115 14.74 -51.79 -6.69
C ILE A 115 14.23 -52.93 -7.59
N HIS A 116 13.68 -52.66 -8.77
CA HIS A 116 13.22 -53.71 -9.71
C HIS A 116 14.34 -54.37 -10.55
N GLY A 117 15.60 -53.96 -10.36
CA GLY A 117 16.76 -54.45 -11.13
C GLY A 117 17.49 -55.69 -10.57
N TYR A 118 16.90 -56.47 -9.66
CA TYR A 118 17.56 -57.68 -9.14
C TYR A 118 17.45 -58.86 -10.12
N TRP A 119 18.59 -59.48 -10.43
CA TRP A 119 18.67 -60.74 -11.19
C TRP A 119 18.22 -61.91 -10.31
N VAL A 120 17.30 -62.74 -10.81
CA VAL A 120 17.00 -64.05 -10.23
C VAL A 120 18.01 -65.04 -10.78
N GLU A 121 18.95 -65.49 -9.95
CA GLU A 121 19.78 -66.65 -10.28
C GLU A 121 18.97 -67.93 -9.98
N GLU A 122 18.67 -68.69 -11.04
CA GLU A 122 18.09 -70.03 -10.94
C GLU A 122 19.21 -71.01 -10.57
N ILE A 123 19.21 -71.50 -9.33
CA ILE A 123 20.16 -72.50 -8.87
C ILE A 123 19.72 -73.86 -9.45
N THR A 124 20.41 -74.34 -10.49
CA THR A 124 20.22 -75.72 -10.97
C THR A 124 21.02 -76.67 -10.07
N GLU A 125 20.32 -77.60 -9.42
CA GLU A 125 20.91 -78.62 -8.56
C GLU A 125 21.60 -79.69 -9.44
N ASP A 126 22.94 -79.69 -9.48
CA ASP A 126 23.71 -80.68 -10.24
C ASP A 126 23.64 -82.04 -9.55
N SER A 127 22.68 -82.86 -9.96
CA SER A 127 22.60 -84.26 -9.56
C SER A 127 23.63 -85.09 -10.33
N ARG A 128 24.89 -85.08 -9.89
CA ARG A 128 25.85 -86.13 -10.24
C ARG A 128 26.21 -86.97 -9.02
N THR A 129 25.52 -88.10 -8.99
CA THR A 129 25.59 -89.24 -8.07
C THR A 129 27.01 -89.64 -7.68
N GLU A 130 27.20 -89.82 -6.37
CA GLU A 130 28.16 -90.73 -5.76
C GLU A 130 28.23 -92.04 -6.55
N ASN A 131 29.43 -92.60 -6.72
CA ASN A 131 29.67 -94.04 -6.75
C ASN A 131 31.15 -94.28 -6.39
N GLU A 132 31.32 -94.81 -5.17
CA GLU A 132 32.39 -95.64 -4.58
C GLU A 132 33.83 -95.56 -5.10
#